data_AF-A0AAD7CPU6-F1
#
_entry.id   AF-A0AAD7CPU6-F1
#
_cell.length_a   1.000
_cell.length_b   1.000
_cell.length_c   1.000
_cell.angle_alpha   90.00
_cell.angle_beta   90.00
_cell.angle_gamma   90.00
#
_symmetry.space_group_name_H-M   'P 1'
#
loop_
_entity.id
_entity.type
_entity.pdbx_description
1 polymer ?
#
loop_
_entity_poly.entity_id
_entity_poly.type
_entity_poly.pdbx_seq_one_letter_code
_entity_poly.pdbx_strand_id
1 'polypeptide(L)'
;MLLFDNADDPKINLHKFLPHCNHGNILITSRNPGLQVYAGSHFPVSDMEESDAVKLLLKSAAKEFTSSNQMIAAEIVKTLWYLPLAIIQAGAFISKSGTLGTYLDLFKKNKARLLREQPTQSHSDYAWTVYTTWQISFDQLSKQAQTLLQLWSFLHHEGISEDIFSHASSYKPHSYPSGPSEEELCEPIKFISQFIDPAGVWDSLHFIEATTEMKSYSLVNFDPDKKSFSVHPLVHSWTRTTVTDTQSYHHSMVSIVGMAIADIPQQDMQLSSLKLLPHIDSLLSGNENIKPDFRYEYGNLYRWADRLKDAEQLQLAVLEYREGILGDSHPDTLWAMGNLAWTYYELRQFKEAEQLGVVVLEKGRKILGEDHPDTLLAMGNLASTYHQL
;
A
#
# COMPACT_ATOMS: atom_id res chain seq x y z
N MET A 1 -7.05 17.66 40.05
CA MET A 1 -7.02 17.24 38.64
C MET A 1 -6.03 16.10 38.54
N LEU A 2 -6.42 14.97 37.96
CA LEU A 2 -5.54 13.82 37.74
C LEU A 2 -5.25 13.73 36.23
N LEU A 3 -3.99 13.57 35.86
CA LEU A 3 -3.58 13.40 34.47
C LEU A 3 -3.00 12.00 34.30
N PHE A 4 -3.64 11.20 33.47
CA PHE A 4 -3.05 9.98 32.94
C PHE A 4 -2.46 10.30 31.58
N ASP A 5 -1.13 10.32 31.49
CA ASP A 5 -0.43 10.59 30.25
C ASP A 5 -0.02 9.28 29.56
N ASN A 6 -0.22 9.17 28.24
CA ASN A 6 0.09 7.99 27.42
C ASN A 6 -0.54 6.69 27.92
N ALA A 7 -1.83 6.72 28.28
CA ALA A 7 -2.58 5.55 28.72
C ALA A 7 -2.96 4.65 27.52
N ASP A 8 -1.97 4.09 26.83
CA ASP A 8 -2.16 3.47 25.52
C ASP A 8 -2.41 1.96 25.57
N ASP A 9 -1.91 1.26 26.60
CA ASP A 9 -1.92 -0.20 26.65
C ASP A 9 -3.35 -0.75 26.77
N PRO A 10 -3.88 -1.43 25.74
CA PRO A 10 -5.24 -1.98 25.77
C PRO A 10 -5.39 -3.16 26.75
N LYS A 11 -4.28 -3.77 27.20
CA LYS A 11 -4.29 -4.88 28.17
C LYS A 11 -4.56 -4.36 29.59
N ILE A 12 -4.34 -3.07 29.84
CA ILE A 12 -4.57 -2.45 31.14
C ILE A 12 -6.02 -1.96 31.20
N ASN A 13 -6.80 -2.55 32.10
CA ASN A 13 -8.13 -2.03 32.42
C ASN A 13 -8.01 -0.76 33.28
N LEU A 14 -7.91 0.39 32.61
CA LEU A 14 -7.71 1.69 33.25
C LEU A 14 -8.84 2.05 34.22
N HIS A 15 -10.07 1.61 33.97
CA HIS A 15 -11.24 1.88 34.83
C HIS A 15 -11.00 1.46 36.29
N LYS A 16 -10.25 0.39 36.53
CA LYS A 16 -9.92 -0.09 37.89
C LYS A 16 -9.10 0.92 38.69
N PHE A 17 -8.43 1.86 38.03
CA PHE A 17 -7.56 2.86 38.64
C PHE A 17 -8.19 4.26 38.67
N LEU A 18 -9.36 4.45 38.04
CA LEU A 18 -10.04 5.74 38.02
C LEU A 18 -10.74 5.98 39.38
N PRO A 19 -10.39 7.05 40.11
CA PRO A 19 -11.04 7.35 41.38
C PRO A 19 -12.50 7.82 41.17
N HIS A 20 -13.42 7.26 41.94
CA HIS A 20 -14.81 7.72 41.98
C HIS A 20 -14.96 8.81 43.05
N CYS A 21 -15.14 10.06 42.62
CA CYS A 21 -15.42 11.19 43.51
C CYS A 21 -16.32 12.22 42.83
N ASN A 22 -16.98 13.06 43.62
CA ASN A 22 -17.87 14.13 43.14
C ASN A 22 -17.14 15.46 42.87
N HIS A 23 -15.81 15.47 42.95
CA HIS A 23 -15.00 16.66 42.73
C HIS A 23 -13.73 16.36 41.92
N GLY A 24 -13.30 17.32 41.11
CA GLY A 24 -12.06 17.20 40.33
C GLY A 24 -12.25 16.53 38.97
N ASN A 25 -11.30 16.82 38.08
CA ASN A 25 -11.31 16.36 36.69
C ASN A 25 -10.19 15.34 36.47
N ILE A 26 -10.46 14.33 35.65
CA ILE A 26 -9.46 13.40 35.12
C ILE A 26 -9.25 13.74 33.65
N LEU A 27 -8.01 13.99 33.26
CA LEU A 27 -7.60 14.11 31.87
C LEU A 27 -6.80 12.87 31.50
N ILE A 28 -7.14 12.24 30.38
CA ILE A 28 -6.45 11.05 29.87
C ILE A 28 -5.95 11.41 28.47
N THR A 29 -4.65 11.35 28.24
CA THR A 29 -4.08 11.34 26.89
C THR A 29 -3.84 9.89 26.51
N SER A 30 -4.32 9.49 25.34
CA SER A 30 -4.21 8.11 24.90
C SER A 30 -4.39 8.01 23.39
N ARG A 31 -3.65 7.08 22.80
CA ARG A 31 -3.80 6.57 21.44
C ARG A 31 -4.87 5.47 21.34
N ASN A 32 -5.31 4.91 22.47
CA ASN A 32 -6.29 3.84 22.53
C ASN A 32 -7.73 4.42 22.49
N PRO A 33 -8.45 4.28 21.36
CA PRO A 33 -9.81 4.79 21.25
C PRO A 33 -10.79 4.07 22.19
N GLY A 34 -10.46 2.86 22.65
CA GLY A 34 -11.27 2.09 23.60
C GLY A 34 -11.44 2.78 24.95
N LEU A 35 -10.58 3.74 25.32
CA LEU A 35 -10.73 4.49 26.56
C LEU A 35 -11.86 5.53 26.52
N GLN A 36 -12.41 5.84 25.34
CA GLN A 36 -13.53 6.78 25.20
C GLN A 36 -14.74 6.37 26.04
N VAL A 37 -14.95 5.06 26.25
CA VAL A 37 -16.06 4.53 27.06
C VAL A 37 -15.99 4.95 28.53
N TYR A 38 -14.81 5.35 29.01
CA TYR A 38 -14.58 5.80 30.39
C TYR A 38 -14.60 7.32 30.54
N ALA A 39 -14.73 8.08 29.44
CA ALA A 39 -14.64 9.54 29.43
C ALA A 39 -16.03 10.18 29.23
N GLY A 40 -16.36 11.19 30.04
CA GLY A 40 -17.58 11.99 29.84
C GLY A 40 -17.52 12.92 28.62
N SER A 41 -16.31 13.21 28.13
CA SER A 41 -16.06 13.94 26.89
C SER A 41 -14.77 13.45 26.26
N HIS A 42 -14.74 13.35 24.94
CA HIS A 42 -13.55 12.96 24.18
C HIS A 42 -13.25 14.06 23.15
N PHE A 43 -11.97 14.35 22.97
CA PHE A 43 -11.49 15.35 22.03
C PHE A 43 -10.46 14.68 21.12
N PRO A 44 -10.86 14.23 19.91
CA PRO A 44 -9.92 13.69 18.97
C PRO A 44 -8.94 14.79 18.56
N VAL A 45 -7.64 14.51 18.65
CA VAL A 45 -6.61 15.43 18.14
C VAL A 45 -6.58 15.24 16.63
N SER A 46 -7.08 16.24 15.89
CA SER A 46 -7.08 16.24 14.44
C SER A 46 -5.68 16.47 13.87
N ASP A 47 -5.53 16.25 12.57
CA ASP A 47 -4.33 16.63 11.84
C ASP A 47 -4.04 18.13 12.00
N MET A 48 -2.76 18.48 11.93
CA MET A 48 -2.31 19.85 12.08
C MET A 48 -2.55 20.63 10.79
N GLU A 49 -3.30 21.73 10.90
CA GLU A 49 -3.53 22.66 9.80
C GLU A 49 -2.22 23.26 9.28
N GLU A 50 -2.13 23.51 7.98
CA GLU A 50 -0.92 24.03 7.34
C GLU A 50 -0.42 25.33 7.99
N SER A 51 -1.34 26.24 8.32
CA SER A 51 -0.96 27.52 8.93
C SER A 51 -0.32 27.36 10.31
N ASP A 52 -0.75 26.36 11.09
CA ASP A 52 -0.21 26.07 12.41
C ASP A 52 1.08 25.26 12.31
N ALA A 53 1.18 24.36 11.33
CA ALA A 53 2.41 23.65 11.00
C ALA A 53 3.54 24.63 10.62
N VAL A 54 3.26 25.60 9.75
CA VAL A 54 4.22 26.65 9.37
C VAL A 54 4.66 27.45 10.59
N LYS A 55 3.71 27.86 11.45
CA LYS A 55 4.04 28.58 12.69
C LYS A 55 4.92 27.74 13.61
N LEU A 56 4.59 26.46 13.79
CA LEU A 56 5.36 25.55 14.61
C LEU A 56 6.79 25.38 14.09
N LEU A 57 6.96 25.21 12.78
CA LEU A 57 8.26 25.07 12.15
C LEU A 57 9.11 26.33 12.35
N LEU A 58 8.59 27.50 12.01
CA LEU A 58 9.33 28.76 12.10
C LEU A 58 9.72 29.08 13.55
N LYS A 59 8.81 28.84 14.50
CA LYS A 59 9.10 28.97 15.92
C LYS A 59 10.20 28.02 16.37
N SER A 60 10.12 26.75 15.98
CA SER A 60 11.11 25.71 16.35
C SER A 60 12.47 25.93 15.68
N ALA A 61 12.48 26.53 14.49
CA ALA A 61 13.67 26.89 13.73
C ALA A 61 14.31 28.23 14.16
N ALA A 62 13.69 28.94 15.12
CA ALA A 62 14.07 30.29 15.51
C ALA A 62 14.20 31.25 14.30
N LYS A 63 13.22 31.20 13.38
CA LYS A 63 13.16 32.08 12.19
C LYS A 63 12.01 33.07 12.29
N GLU A 64 12.21 34.25 11.72
CA GLU A 64 11.18 35.28 11.65
C GLU A 64 10.05 34.90 10.70
N PHE A 65 8.86 35.43 10.99
CA PHE A 65 7.62 35.22 10.22
C PHE A 65 7.55 36.09 8.95
N THR A 66 8.58 36.07 8.12
CA THR A 66 8.60 36.78 6.83
C THR A 66 7.87 35.98 5.75
N SER A 67 7.35 36.66 4.71
CA SER A 67 6.64 35.98 3.61
C SER A 67 7.52 34.95 2.89
N SER A 68 8.83 35.23 2.75
CA SER A 68 9.79 34.29 2.15
C SER A 68 9.98 33.04 3.00
N ASN A 69 10.14 33.20 4.32
CA ASN A 69 10.28 32.06 5.23
C ASN A 69 9.01 31.21 5.29
N GLN A 70 7.84 31.85 5.30
CA GLN A 70 6.55 31.16 5.31
C GLN A 70 6.38 30.28 4.06
N MET A 71 6.79 30.77 2.89
CA MET A 71 6.70 30.00 1.64
C MET A 71 7.57 28.73 1.67
N ILE A 72 8.84 28.83 2.09
CA ILE A 72 9.73 27.65 2.17
C ILE A 72 9.28 26.72 3.31
N ALA A 73 8.84 27.29 4.43
CA ALA A 73 8.30 26.51 5.55
C ALA A 73 7.06 25.71 5.14
N ALA A 74 6.16 26.29 4.34
CA ALA A 74 4.99 25.60 3.79
C ALA A 74 5.40 24.36 2.98
N GLU A 75 6.43 24.48 2.13
CA GLU A 75 6.96 23.33 1.39
C GLU A 75 7.54 22.26 2.33
N ILE A 76 8.31 22.67 3.35
CA ILE A 76 8.89 21.73 4.32
C ILE A 76 7.78 20.98 5.09
N VAL A 77 6.82 21.69 5.67
CA VAL A 77 5.77 21.03 6.47
C VAL A 77 4.91 20.10 5.63
N LYS A 78 4.66 20.45 4.36
CA LYS A 78 4.00 19.58 3.38
C LYS A 78 4.81 18.29 3.15
N THR A 79 6.13 18.38 2.98
CA THR A 79 6.98 17.17 2.83
C THR A 79 7.06 16.30 4.09
N LEU A 80 6.84 16.92 5.26
CA LEU A 80 6.74 16.24 6.56
C LEU A 80 5.32 15.77 6.87
N TRP A 81 4.40 15.90 5.91
CA TRP A 81 2.99 15.51 6.04
C TRP A 81 2.33 16.09 7.28
N TYR A 82 2.70 17.33 7.60
CA TYR A 82 2.17 18.11 8.72
C TYR A 82 2.33 17.43 10.09
N LEU A 83 3.19 16.40 10.21
CA LEU A 83 3.39 15.67 11.44
C LEU A 83 4.13 16.53 12.49
N PRO A 84 3.50 16.90 13.62
CA PRO A 84 4.06 17.87 14.56
C PRO A 84 5.44 17.48 15.09
N LEU A 85 5.63 16.19 15.42
CA LEU A 85 6.90 15.68 15.93
C LEU A 85 8.03 15.82 14.89
N ALA A 86 7.75 15.54 13.62
CA ALA A 86 8.72 15.70 12.55
C ALA A 86 9.03 17.17 12.25
N ILE A 87 8.02 18.04 12.36
CA ILE A 87 8.18 19.49 12.22
C ILE A 87 9.09 20.06 13.32
N ILE A 88 8.90 19.66 14.57
CA ILE A 88 9.73 20.09 15.69
C ILE A 88 11.18 19.63 15.49
N GLN A 89 11.38 18.37 15.10
CA GLN A 89 12.72 17.83 14.80
C GLN A 89 13.39 18.59 13.64
N ALA A 90 12.65 18.88 12.57
CA ALA A 90 13.12 19.69 11.44
C ALA A 90 13.52 21.10 11.89
N GLY A 91 12.69 21.76 12.68
CA GLY A 91 12.97 23.07 13.25
C GLY A 91 14.24 23.07 14.09
N ALA A 92 14.39 22.09 14.99
CA ALA A 92 15.58 21.94 15.82
C ALA A 92 16.88 21.67 15.02
N PHE A 93 16.77 21.03 13.86
CA PHE A 93 17.89 20.91 12.92
C PHE A 93 18.19 22.25 12.24
N ILE A 94 17.17 22.93 11.71
CA ILE A 94 17.32 24.20 10.97
C ILE A 94 17.91 25.28 11.87
N SER A 95 17.50 25.35 13.14
CA SER A 95 18.01 26.35 14.09
C SER A 95 19.51 26.23 14.32
N LYS A 96 20.10 25.05 14.11
CA LYS A 96 21.53 24.76 14.35
C LYS A 96 22.37 24.74 13.09
N SER A 97 21.82 24.16 12.01
CA SER A 97 22.62 23.65 10.91
C SER A 97 22.36 24.35 9.58
N GLY A 98 21.44 25.33 9.51
CA GLY A 98 21.34 26.14 8.30
C GLY A 98 20.07 26.97 8.10
N THR A 99 19.65 27.03 6.84
CA THR A 99 18.46 27.75 6.37
C THR A 99 17.33 26.76 6.07
N LEU A 100 16.10 27.27 5.97
CA LEU A 100 14.95 26.48 5.54
C LEU A 100 15.21 25.78 4.19
N GLY A 101 15.76 26.52 3.21
CA GLY A 101 16.07 25.98 1.88
C GLY A 101 17.10 24.84 1.92
N THR A 102 18.18 25.02 2.70
CA THR A 102 19.20 23.98 2.86
C THR A 102 18.61 22.70 3.48
N TYR A 103 17.73 22.83 4.47
CA TYR A 103 17.07 21.66 5.06
C TYR A 103 16.20 20.93 4.03
N LEU A 104 15.40 21.68 3.27
CA LEU A 104 14.53 21.11 2.24
C LEU A 104 15.33 20.30 1.20
N ASP A 105 16.47 20.84 0.73
CA ASP A 105 17.37 20.15 -0.20
C ASP A 105 17.99 18.88 0.41
N LEU A 106 18.41 18.96 1.67
CA LEU A 106 18.94 17.81 2.40
C LEU A 106 17.88 16.75 2.65
N PHE A 107 16.64 17.15 2.95
CA PHE A 107 15.51 16.26 3.19
C PHE A 107 15.13 15.48 1.94
N LYS A 108 15.07 16.15 0.78
CA LYS A 108 14.84 15.50 -0.52
C LYS A 108 15.87 14.41 -0.84
N LYS A 109 17.13 14.59 -0.39
CA LYS A 109 18.23 13.64 -0.65
C LYS A 109 18.43 12.58 0.44
N ASN A 110 18.15 12.91 1.70
CA ASN A 110 18.58 12.14 2.87
C ASN A 110 17.47 11.97 3.93
N LYS A 111 16.20 11.94 3.52
CA LYS A 111 15.01 11.84 4.40
C LYS A 111 15.19 10.87 5.58
N ALA A 112 15.54 9.60 5.31
CA ALA A 112 15.63 8.58 6.35
C ALA A 112 16.72 8.88 7.39
N ARG A 113 17.84 9.46 6.96
CA ARG A 113 18.94 9.85 7.85
C ARG A 113 18.54 11.00 8.76
N LEU A 114 17.91 12.04 8.21
CA LEU A 114 17.47 13.22 8.96
C LEU A 114 16.38 12.91 10.00
N LEU A 115 15.49 11.96 9.70
CA LEU A 115 14.46 11.53 10.66
C LEU A 115 15.01 10.57 11.72
N ARG A 116 16.11 9.86 11.45
CA ARG A 116 16.79 8.95 12.38
C ARG A 116 17.70 9.67 13.36
N GLU A 117 18.51 10.62 12.88
CA GLU A 117 19.54 11.28 13.69
C GLU A 117 18.95 12.40 14.58
N GLN A 118 19.42 12.49 15.82
CA GLN A 118 19.07 13.60 16.71
C GLN A 118 19.84 14.85 16.31
N PRO A 119 19.20 16.04 16.29
CA PRO A 119 19.96 17.28 16.34
C PRO A 119 20.60 17.39 17.73
N THR A 120 21.88 17.06 17.85
CA THR A 120 22.71 17.11 19.07
C THR A 120 22.33 18.27 20.00
N GLN A 121 21.60 17.96 21.09
CA GLN A 121 21.05 18.87 22.12
C GLN A 121 19.82 19.72 21.71
N SER A 122 18.66 19.09 21.51
CA SER A 122 17.38 19.80 21.45
C SER A 122 17.15 20.59 22.76
N HIS A 123 16.67 21.85 22.66
CA HIS A 123 16.23 22.63 23.84
C HIS A 123 14.90 22.12 24.43
N SER A 124 14.28 21.09 23.84
CA SER A 124 13.18 20.35 24.46
C SER A 124 13.74 19.16 25.23
N ASP A 125 13.23 18.94 26.44
CA ASP A 125 13.50 17.76 27.28
C ASP A 125 13.07 16.43 26.61
N TYR A 126 12.50 16.49 25.41
CA TYR A 126 12.11 15.34 24.61
C TYR A 126 13.32 14.77 23.86
N ALA A 127 13.90 13.70 24.41
CA ALA A 127 15.14 13.10 23.96
C ALA A 127 14.98 12.04 22.84
N TRP A 128 13.83 11.93 22.18
CA TRP A 128 13.55 10.89 21.17
C TRP A 128 13.34 11.49 19.77
N THR A 129 13.90 10.83 18.75
CA THR A 129 13.58 11.17 17.36
C THR A 129 12.22 10.62 16.96
N VAL A 130 11.74 11.08 15.82
CA VAL A 130 10.57 10.51 15.16
C VAL A 130 10.74 8.99 14.98
N TYR A 131 11.90 8.55 14.47
CA TYR A 131 12.17 7.12 14.24
C TYR A 131 12.25 6.31 15.54
N THR A 132 12.85 6.84 16.61
CA THR A 132 12.89 6.11 17.89
C THR A 132 11.50 5.97 18.49
N THR A 133 10.64 6.98 18.34
CA THR A 133 9.25 6.93 18.83
C THR A 133 8.46 5.82 18.12
N TRP A 134 8.62 5.71 16.80
CA TRP A 134 7.99 4.63 16.03
C TRP A 134 8.60 3.26 16.31
N GLN A 135 9.92 3.17 16.46
CA GLN A 135 10.60 1.90 16.79
C GLN A 135 10.08 1.34 18.11
N ILE A 136 9.97 2.17 19.15
CA ILE A 136 9.46 1.73 20.46
C ILE A 136 8.03 1.21 20.34
N SER A 137 7.18 1.88 19.55
CA SER A 137 5.80 1.44 19.32
C SER A 137 5.74 0.13 18.52
N PHE A 138 6.60 -0.03 17.52
CA PHE A 138 6.68 -1.23 16.70
C PHE A 138 7.21 -2.45 17.46
N ASP A 139 8.17 -2.24 18.37
CA ASP A 139 8.73 -3.30 19.21
C ASP A 139 7.70 -3.87 20.21
N GLN A 140 6.62 -3.14 20.49
CA GLN A 140 5.50 -3.64 21.30
C GLN A 140 4.53 -4.53 20.52
N LEU A 141 4.54 -4.46 19.19
CA LEU A 141 3.64 -5.26 18.35
C LEU A 141 4.01 -6.74 18.39
N SER A 142 3.00 -7.60 18.30
CA SER A 142 3.17 -9.01 17.98
C SER A 142 3.94 -9.20 16.67
N LYS A 143 4.61 -10.35 16.50
CA LYS A 143 5.38 -10.59 15.29
C LYS A 143 4.50 -10.60 14.03
N GLN A 144 3.26 -11.06 14.15
CA GLN A 144 2.26 -11.04 13.10
C GLN A 144 1.89 -9.61 12.68
N ALA A 145 1.58 -8.72 13.64
CA ALA A 145 1.29 -7.31 13.36
C ALA A 145 2.50 -6.56 12.78
N GLN A 146 3.73 -6.85 13.26
CA GLN A 146 4.96 -6.32 12.67
C GLN A 146 5.10 -6.70 11.20
N THR A 147 4.96 -7.98 10.87
CA THR A 147 5.08 -8.48 9.50
C THR A 147 3.99 -7.91 8.60
N LEU A 148 2.74 -7.82 9.09
CA LEU A 148 1.63 -7.21 8.36
C LEU A 148 1.92 -5.73 8.05
N LEU A 149 2.39 -4.94 9.03
CA LEU A 149 2.76 -3.54 8.82
C LEU A 149 3.92 -3.38 7.82
N GLN A 150 4.92 -4.26 7.92
CA GLN A 150 6.07 -4.29 7.01
C GLN A 150 5.65 -4.60 5.56
N LEU A 151 4.72 -5.52 5.36
CA LEU A 151 4.14 -5.81 4.05
C LEU A 151 3.32 -4.61 3.52
N TRP A 152 2.52 -3.96 4.36
CA TRP A 152 1.76 -2.75 3.99
C TRP A 152 2.66 -1.61 3.52
N SER A 153 3.92 -1.58 3.97
CA SER A 153 4.90 -0.59 3.49
C SER A 153 5.22 -0.69 2.00
N PHE A 154 4.81 -1.77 1.31
CA PHE A 154 4.94 -1.95 -0.15
C PHE A 154 3.70 -1.56 -0.95
N LEU A 155 2.53 -1.55 -0.30
CA LEU A 155 1.29 -1.04 -0.86
C LEU A 155 1.28 0.50 -0.87
N HIS A 156 0.39 1.08 -1.66
CA HIS A 156 0.03 2.49 -1.46
C HIS A 156 -0.40 2.74 -0.01
N HIS A 157 -0.03 3.88 0.56
CA HIS A 157 -0.19 4.19 1.99
C HIS A 157 -1.65 4.45 2.42
N GLU A 158 -2.58 4.47 1.47
CA GLU A 158 -4.02 4.63 1.67
C GLU A 158 -4.77 3.57 0.88
N GLY A 159 -6.00 3.25 1.31
CA GLY A 159 -6.89 2.34 0.61
C GLY A 159 -6.66 0.86 0.93
N ILE A 160 -5.78 0.54 1.88
CA ILE A 160 -5.43 -0.83 2.23
C ILE A 160 -6.65 -1.52 2.85
N SER A 161 -7.16 -2.58 2.22
CA SER A 161 -8.37 -3.27 2.68
C SER A 161 -8.10 -4.73 3.01
N GLU A 162 -8.92 -5.31 3.89
CA GLU A 162 -8.90 -6.73 4.23
C GLU A 162 -9.15 -7.60 2.98
N ASP A 163 -10.01 -7.13 2.07
CA ASP A 163 -10.37 -7.76 0.79
C ASP A 163 -9.13 -8.21 -0.02
N ILE A 164 -8.03 -7.45 0.03
CA ILE A 164 -6.76 -7.78 -0.65
C ILE A 164 -6.23 -9.14 -0.16
N PHE A 165 -6.30 -9.38 1.15
CA PHE A 165 -5.73 -10.57 1.76
C PHE A 165 -6.72 -11.73 1.78
N SER A 166 -8.00 -11.44 2.04
CA SER A 166 -9.04 -12.46 2.08
C SER A 166 -9.30 -13.09 0.70
N HIS A 167 -9.33 -12.29 -0.38
CA HIS A 167 -9.41 -12.84 -1.74
C HIS A 167 -8.16 -13.63 -2.11
N ALA A 168 -6.97 -13.13 -1.78
CA ALA A 168 -5.72 -13.85 -2.02
C ALA A 168 -5.68 -15.22 -1.32
N SER A 169 -6.33 -15.37 -0.17
CA SER A 169 -6.43 -16.66 0.54
C SER A 169 -7.28 -17.71 -0.16
N SER A 170 -8.20 -17.27 -1.03
CA SER A 170 -9.05 -18.16 -1.83
C SER A 170 -8.43 -18.55 -3.16
N TYR A 171 -7.26 -17.97 -3.49
CA TYR A 171 -6.55 -18.23 -4.73
C TYR A 171 -6.25 -19.72 -4.90
N LYS A 172 -6.76 -20.28 -6.00
CA LYS A 172 -6.43 -21.62 -6.45
C LYS A 172 -5.49 -21.49 -7.65
N PRO A 173 -4.24 -21.95 -7.52
CA PRO A 173 -3.32 -21.98 -8.64
C PRO A 173 -4.01 -22.66 -9.82
N HIS A 174 -4.21 -21.91 -10.90
CA HIS A 174 -4.75 -22.49 -12.11
C HIS A 174 -3.75 -23.52 -12.65
N SER A 175 -4.24 -24.56 -13.34
CA SER A 175 -3.40 -25.65 -13.87
C SER A 175 -2.53 -25.23 -15.08
N TYR A 176 -2.29 -23.94 -15.28
CA TYR A 176 -1.52 -23.42 -16.40
C TYR A 176 0.00 -23.48 -16.09
N PRO A 177 0.84 -23.97 -17.02
CA PRO A 177 2.28 -24.10 -16.81
C PRO A 177 3.04 -22.80 -16.54
N SER A 178 2.44 -21.63 -16.80
CA SER A 178 3.03 -20.31 -16.58
C SER A 178 2.48 -19.59 -15.32
N GLY A 179 2.13 -20.33 -14.28
CA GLY A 179 1.87 -19.75 -12.97
C GLY A 179 3.15 -19.57 -12.16
N PRO A 180 3.17 -18.70 -11.13
CA PRO A 180 4.29 -18.61 -10.21
C PRO A 180 4.53 -20.00 -9.61
N SER A 181 5.79 -20.44 -9.57
CA SER A 181 6.13 -21.76 -9.04
C SER A 181 5.77 -21.87 -7.55
N GLU A 182 5.59 -23.11 -7.07
CA GLU A 182 5.30 -23.36 -5.65
C GLU A 182 6.34 -22.72 -4.72
N GLU A 183 7.60 -22.69 -5.13
CA GLU A 183 8.70 -22.06 -4.37
C GLU A 183 8.49 -20.54 -4.23
N GLU A 184 7.97 -19.89 -5.27
CA GLU A 184 7.71 -18.44 -5.27
C GLU A 184 6.48 -18.05 -4.46
N LEU A 185 5.51 -18.96 -4.39
CA LEU A 185 4.31 -18.77 -3.59
C LEU A 185 4.52 -19.15 -2.13
N CYS A 186 5.63 -19.78 -1.78
CA CYS A 186 5.89 -20.31 -0.43
C CYS A 186 5.75 -19.23 0.67
N GLU A 187 6.50 -18.13 0.58
CA GLU A 187 6.43 -17.05 1.58
C GLU A 187 5.11 -16.26 1.58
N PRO A 188 4.51 -15.83 0.44
CA PRO A 188 3.21 -15.16 0.49
C PRO A 188 2.09 -16.06 1.01
N ILE A 189 2.06 -17.35 0.65
CA ILE A 189 1.07 -18.30 1.20
C ILE A 189 1.30 -18.51 2.70
N LYS A 190 2.55 -18.68 3.14
CA LYS A 190 2.90 -18.82 4.56
C LYS A 190 2.56 -17.57 5.38
N PHE A 191 2.54 -16.40 4.76
CA PHE A 191 2.04 -15.19 5.40
C PHE A 191 0.51 -15.23 5.53
N ILE A 192 -0.20 -15.43 4.42
CA ILE A 192 -1.68 -15.47 4.41
C ILE A 192 -2.20 -16.54 5.39
N SER A 193 -1.54 -17.71 5.47
CA SER A 193 -1.96 -18.82 6.33
C SER A 193 -1.96 -18.49 7.82
N GLN A 194 -1.30 -17.42 8.26
CA GLN A 194 -1.38 -16.92 9.65
C GLN A 194 -2.76 -16.34 9.99
N PHE A 195 -3.58 -16.05 8.97
CA PHE A 195 -4.93 -15.49 9.08
C PHE A 195 -5.98 -16.45 8.52
N ILE A 196 -5.66 -17.74 8.42
CA ILE A 196 -6.60 -18.79 8.00
C ILE A 196 -6.95 -19.64 9.22
N ASP A 197 -8.23 -19.95 9.40
CA ASP A 197 -8.72 -20.80 10.47
C ASP A 197 -8.39 -22.30 10.21
N PRO A 198 -8.60 -23.19 11.20
CA PRO A 198 -8.36 -24.62 11.00
C PRO A 198 -9.21 -25.29 9.89
N ALA A 199 -10.28 -24.64 9.43
CA ALA A 199 -11.12 -25.12 8.33
C ALA A 199 -10.63 -24.65 6.95
N GLY A 200 -9.56 -23.84 6.89
CA GLY A 200 -9.01 -23.33 5.65
C GLY A 200 -9.71 -22.06 5.15
N VAL A 201 -10.47 -21.37 6.01
CA VAL A 201 -11.21 -20.14 5.68
C VAL A 201 -10.51 -18.93 6.27
N TRP A 202 -10.55 -17.79 5.57
CA TRP A 202 -10.04 -16.52 6.09
C TRP A 202 -10.67 -16.15 7.43
N ASP A 203 -9.83 -15.92 8.43
CA ASP A 203 -10.19 -15.55 9.78
C ASP A 203 -10.10 -14.03 9.98
N SER A 204 -11.23 -13.36 9.75
CA SER A 204 -11.34 -11.92 9.96
C SER A 204 -11.06 -11.50 11.41
N LEU A 205 -11.27 -12.37 12.40
CA LEU A 205 -11.02 -12.01 13.80
C LEU A 205 -9.52 -11.85 14.06
N HIS A 206 -8.69 -12.78 13.59
CA HIS A 206 -7.23 -12.65 13.70
C HIS A 206 -6.70 -11.41 12.95
N PHE A 207 -7.26 -11.09 11.79
CA PHE A 207 -6.90 -9.86 11.07
C PHE A 207 -7.30 -8.60 11.85
N ILE A 208 -8.49 -8.57 12.45
CA ILE A 208 -8.95 -7.49 13.32
C ILE A 208 -8.06 -7.34 14.55
N GLU A 209 -7.60 -8.43 15.16
CA GLU A 209 -6.69 -8.39 16.32
C GLU A 209 -5.35 -7.73 15.95
N ALA A 210 -4.71 -8.19 14.86
CA ALA A 210 -3.44 -7.63 14.40
C ALA A 210 -3.57 -6.14 14.02
N THR A 211 -4.64 -5.77 13.33
CA THR A 211 -4.90 -4.37 12.95
C THR A 211 -5.29 -3.48 14.14
N THR A 212 -5.99 -4.04 15.13
CA THR A 212 -6.30 -3.33 16.39
C THR A 212 -5.04 -3.03 17.18
N GLU A 213 -4.08 -3.96 17.20
CA GLU A 213 -2.77 -3.74 17.82
C GLU A 213 -2.05 -2.56 17.15
N MET A 214 -1.92 -2.57 15.82
CA MET A 214 -1.29 -1.48 15.07
C MET A 214 -2.00 -0.12 15.28
N LYS A 215 -3.34 -0.11 15.36
CA LYS A 215 -4.14 1.08 15.65
C LYS A 215 -3.91 1.61 17.07
N SER A 216 -3.79 0.72 18.06
CA SER A 216 -3.60 1.12 19.47
C SER A 216 -2.30 1.90 19.69
N TYR A 217 -1.30 1.69 18.82
CA TYR A 217 -0.05 2.44 18.80
C TYR A 217 -0.03 3.61 17.80
N SER A 218 -1.16 3.92 17.15
CA SER A 218 -1.30 4.95 16.12
C SER A 218 -0.34 4.82 14.93
N LEU A 219 0.04 3.57 14.61
CA LEU A 219 0.86 3.29 13.42
C LEU A 219 0.01 3.27 12.15
N VAL A 220 -1.29 2.96 12.29
CA VAL A 220 -2.27 2.92 11.21
C VAL A 220 -3.59 3.55 11.65
N ASN A 221 -4.32 4.10 10.69
CA ASN A 221 -5.68 4.62 10.85
C ASN A 221 -6.67 3.75 10.07
N PHE A 222 -7.94 3.78 10.46
CA PHE A 222 -9.02 3.09 9.77
C PHE A 222 -10.15 4.06 9.46
N ASP A 223 -10.54 4.13 8.19
CA ASP A 223 -11.66 4.90 7.67
C ASP A 223 -12.89 3.96 7.59
N PRO A 224 -13.88 4.11 8.48
CA PRO A 224 -15.05 3.23 8.52
C PRO A 224 -15.96 3.39 7.31
N ASP A 225 -16.00 4.57 6.68
CA ASP A 225 -16.84 4.84 5.52
C ASP A 225 -16.27 4.16 4.28
N LYS A 226 -14.95 4.21 4.12
CA LYS A 226 -14.24 3.54 3.01
C LYS A 226 -13.90 2.07 3.30
N LYS A 227 -14.07 1.62 4.55
CA LYS A 227 -13.64 0.29 5.03
C LYS A 227 -12.19 -0.01 4.66
N SER A 228 -11.31 0.95 4.87
CA SER A 228 -9.89 0.82 4.50
C SER A 228 -8.98 1.45 5.54
N PHE A 229 -7.75 0.98 5.56
CA PHE A 229 -6.68 1.47 6.40
C PHE A 229 -5.81 2.46 5.64
N SER A 230 -5.19 3.35 6.41
CA SER A 230 -4.11 4.21 5.96
C SER A 230 -2.94 4.17 6.92
N VAL A 231 -1.74 4.31 6.37
CA VAL A 231 -0.50 4.45 7.12
C VAL A 231 0.04 5.84 6.84
N HIS A 232 0.36 6.61 7.88
CA HIS A 232 0.90 7.95 7.68
C HIS A 232 2.16 7.87 6.78
N PRO A 233 2.32 8.70 5.73
CA PRO A 233 3.36 8.49 4.72
C PRO A 233 4.80 8.47 5.27
N LEU A 234 5.08 9.20 6.36
CA LEU A 234 6.37 9.09 7.03
C LEU A 234 6.54 7.76 7.77
N VAL A 235 5.50 7.26 8.46
CA VAL A 235 5.49 5.95 9.12
C VAL A 235 5.66 4.86 8.07
N HIS A 236 4.88 4.90 7.00
CA HIS A 236 4.96 3.99 5.85
C HIS A 236 6.38 3.89 5.30
N SER A 237 7.01 5.04 5.00
CA SER A 237 8.38 5.08 4.49
C SER A 237 9.41 4.60 5.52
N TRP A 238 9.18 4.85 6.80
CA TRP A 238 10.05 4.39 7.88
C TRP A 238 9.95 2.88 8.06
N THR A 239 8.74 2.32 8.08
CA THR A 239 8.48 0.88 8.19
C THR A 239 9.26 0.13 7.11
N ARG A 240 9.29 0.64 5.87
CA ARG A 240 10.08 0.05 4.79
C ARG A 240 11.58 -0.05 5.12
N THR A 241 12.12 0.85 5.93
CA THR A 241 13.53 0.80 6.40
C THR A 241 13.79 -0.23 7.50
N THR A 242 12.74 -0.80 8.09
CA THR A 242 12.84 -1.87 9.10
C THR A 242 12.87 -3.27 8.47
N VAL A 243 12.57 -3.37 7.17
CA VAL A 243 12.53 -4.63 6.44
C VAL A 243 13.96 -5.06 6.08
N THR A 244 14.35 -6.26 6.51
CA THR A 244 15.69 -6.80 6.26
C THR A 244 15.83 -7.38 4.85
N ASP A 245 14.77 -8.01 4.35
CA ASP A 245 14.70 -8.60 3.01
C ASP A 245 13.62 -7.91 2.18
N THR A 246 13.97 -6.74 1.65
CA THR A 246 13.06 -5.90 0.86
C THR A 246 12.55 -6.62 -0.39
N GLN A 247 13.37 -7.46 -1.00
CA GLN A 247 13.00 -8.16 -2.23
C GLN A 247 11.95 -9.24 -1.97
N SER A 248 12.13 -10.04 -0.91
CA SER A 248 11.15 -11.07 -0.53
C SER A 248 9.80 -10.48 -0.10
N TYR A 249 9.81 -9.39 0.67
CA TYR A 249 8.55 -8.72 1.07
C TYR A 249 7.84 -8.06 -0.11
N HIS A 250 8.59 -7.42 -1.02
CA HIS A 250 8.04 -6.87 -2.25
C HIS A 250 7.43 -7.96 -3.12
N HIS A 251 8.16 -9.05 -3.36
CA HIS A 251 7.67 -10.22 -4.10
C HIS A 251 6.40 -10.82 -3.46
N SER A 252 6.39 -10.94 -2.12
CA SER A 252 5.23 -11.43 -1.38
C SER A 252 4.01 -10.54 -1.63
N MET A 253 4.15 -9.22 -1.56
CA MET A 253 3.02 -8.32 -1.81
C MET A 253 2.56 -8.27 -3.26
N VAL A 254 3.49 -8.32 -4.21
CA VAL A 254 3.15 -8.51 -5.63
C VAL A 254 2.32 -9.79 -5.81
N SER A 255 2.75 -10.87 -5.16
CA SER A 255 2.04 -12.14 -5.26
C SER A 255 0.66 -12.08 -4.61
N ILE A 256 0.57 -11.51 -3.41
CA ILE A 256 -0.70 -11.36 -2.68
C ILE A 256 -1.70 -10.53 -3.49
N VAL A 257 -1.30 -9.37 -4.01
CA VAL A 257 -2.20 -8.52 -4.81
C VAL A 257 -2.58 -9.20 -6.13
N GLY A 258 -1.66 -9.93 -6.77
CA GLY A 258 -1.97 -10.67 -7.98
C GLY A 258 -2.93 -11.85 -7.74
N MET A 259 -2.72 -12.61 -6.66
CA MET A 259 -3.64 -13.67 -6.21
C MET A 259 -5.02 -13.11 -5.88
N ALA A 260 -5.09 -11.93 -5.26
CA ALA A 260 -6.34 -11.26 -4.93
C ALA A 260 -7.15 -10.89 -6.18
N ILE A 261 -6.49 -10.57 -7.31
CA ILE A 261 -7.14 -10.19 -8.58
C ILE A 261 -7.67 -11.41 -9.32
N ALA A 262 -6.88 -12.50 -9.36
CA ALA A 262 -7.20 -13.68 -10.14
C ALA A 262 -8.54 -14.34 -9.73
N ASP A 263 -8.99 -14.15 -8.49
CA ASP A 263 -10.25 -14.71 -7.97
C ASP A 263 -11.42 -13.71 -7.97
N ILE A 264 -11.25 -12.50 -8.52
CA ILE A 264 -12.32 -11.47 -8.52
C ILE A 264 -13.37 -11.81 -9.58
N PRO A 265 -14.66 -11.98 -9.20
CA PRO A 265 -15.73 -12.14 -10.16
C PRO A 265 -15.84 -10.92 -11.10
N GLN A 266 -16.08 -11.14 -12.39
CA GLN A 266 -16.14 -10.04 -13.38
C GLN A 266 -17.09 -8.90 -12.99
N GLN A 267 -18.22 -9.23 -12.34
CA GLN A 267 -19.20 -8.25 -11.87
C GLN A 267 -18.66 -7.28 -10.81
N ASP A 268 -17.65 -7.70 -10.03
CA ASP A 268 -17.05 -6.94 -8.93
C ASP A 268 -15.72 -6.28 -9.35
N MET A 269 -15.26 -6.56 -10.57
CA MET A 269 -13.96 -6.12 -11.10
C MET A 269 -13.84 -4.60 -11.16
N GLN A 270 -14.91 -3.88 -11.49
CA GLN A 270 -14.88 -2.42 -11.61
C GLN A 270 -14.70 -1.71 -10.26
N LEU A 271 -15.38 -2.17 -9.20
CA LEU A 271 -15.22 -1.59 -7.86
C LEU A 271 -13.86 -1.97 -7.28
N SER A 272 -13.44 -3.22 -7.50
CA SER A 272 -12.16 -3.74 -7.00
C SER A 272 -10.97 -3.09 -7.68
N SER A 273 -11.05 -2.79 -8.97
CA SER A 273 -9.98 -2.10 -9.70
C SER A 273 -9.71 -0.72 -9.10
N LEU A 274 -10.74 0.06 -8.79
CA LEU A 274 -10.58 1.38 -8.16
C LEU A 274 -9.80 1.32 -6.83
N LYS A 275 -9.99 0.25 -6.04
CA LYS A 275 -9.26 0.06 -4.77
C LYS A 275 -7.83 -0.44 -4.99
N LEU A 276 -7.60 -1.30 -5.98
CA LEU A 276 -6.33 -2.00 -6.17
C LEU A 276 -5.31 -1.22 -7.01
N LEU A 277 -5.76 -0.35 -7.93
CA LEU A 277 -4.86 0.38 -8.84
C LEU A 277 -3.77 1.19 -8.12
N PRO A 278 -4.05 1.98 -7.07
CA PRO A 278 -2.99 2.71 -6.37
C PRO A 278 -1.93 1.77 -5.79
N HIS A 279 -2.34 0.60 -5.31
CA HIS A 279 -1.43 -0.41 -4.78
C HIS A 279 -0.56 -1.02 -5.87
N ILE A 280 -1.15 -1.33 -7.04
CA ILE A 280 -0.40 -1.84 -8.20
C ILE A 280 0.62 -0.79 -8.68
N ASP A 281 0.21 0.47 -8.83
CA ASP A 281 1.12 1.56 -9.21
C ASP A 281 2.30 1.67 -8.23
N SER A 282 2.04 1.56 -6.92
CA SER A 282 3.08 1.54 -5.89
C SER A 282 4.01 0.33 -6.02
N LEU A 283 3.48 -0.86 -6.30
CA LEU A 283 4.24 -2.10 -6.43
C LEU A 283 5.11 -2.11 -7.69
N LEU A 284 4.61 -1.56 -8.80
CA LEU A 284 5.34 -1.47 -10.06
C LEU A 284 6.37 -0.33 -10.06
N SER A 285 6.21 0.67 -9.20
CA SER A 285 7.15 1.79 -9.10
C SER A 285 8.56 1.33 -8.70
N GLY A 286 9.52 1.48 -9.62
CA GLY A 286 10.95 1.25 -9.36
C GLY A 286 11.41 -0.21 -9.37
N ASN A 287 10.64 -1.17 -9.90
CA ASN A 287 11.07 -2.57 -9.97
C ASN A 287 10.71 -3.28 -11.29
N GLU A 288 11.73 -3.55 -12.11
CA GLU A 288 11.60 -4.23 -13.41
C GLU A 288 11.57 -5.77 -13.29
N ASN A 289 11.79 -6.33 -12.09
CA ASN A 289 11.95 -7.78 -11.88
C ASN A 289 10.69 -8.48 -11.35
N ILE A 290 9.51 -7.93 -11.59
CA ILE A 290 8.27 -8.62 -11.27
C ILE A 290 8.05 -9.71 -12.30
N LYS A 291 7.83 -10.95 -11.83
CA LYS A 291 7.57 -12.06 -12.72
C LYS A 291 6.23 -11.87 -13.47
N PRO A 292 6.14 -12.34 -14.71
CA PRO A 292 5.09 -11.93 -15.64
C PRO A 292 3.71 -12.45 -15.27
N ASP A 293 3.62 -13.48 -14.44
CA ASP A 293 2.36 -14.16 -14.19
C ASP A 293 1.38 -13.27 -13.41
N PHE A 294 1.87 -12.47 -12.46
CA PHE A 294 1.06 -11.45 -11.81
C PHE A 294 1.00 -10.12 -12.60
N ARG A 295 1.99 -9.84 -13.47
CA ARG A 295 1.89 -8.69 -14.40
C ARG A 295 0.73 -8.85 -15.37
N TYR A 296 0.45 -10.07 -15.78
CA TYR A 296 -0.69 -10.40 -16.62
C TYR A 296 -2.00 -9.97 -15.95
N GLU A 297 -2.20 -10.32 -14.68
CA GLU A 297 -3.39 -9.90 -13.91
C GLU A 297 -3.47 -8.38 -13.75
N TYR A 298 -2.34 -7.73 -13.49
CA TYR A 298 -2.29 -6.27 -13.39
C TYR A 298 -2.63 -5.59 -14.71
N GLY A 299 -2.11 -6.10 -15.84
CA GLY A 299 -2.42 -5.60 -17.18
C GLY A 299 -3.91 -5.72 -17.51
N ASN A 300 -4.51 -6.86 -17.16
CA ASN A 300 -5.96 -7.04 -17.30
C ASN A 300 -6.75 -6.06 -16.43
N LEU A 301 -6.34 -5.86 -15.18
CA LEU A 301 -7.01 -4.92 -14.28
C LEU A 301 -6.91 -3.46 -14.79
N TYR A 302 -5.75 -3.05 -15.33
CA TYR A 302 -5.61 -1.75 -15.98
C TYR A 302 -6.57 -1.60 -17.16
N ARG A 303 -6.71 -2.64 -17.99
CA ARG A 303 -7.65 -2.63 -19.12
C ARG A 303 -9.09 -2.44 -18.64
N TRP A 304 -9.50 -3.23 -17.64
CA TRP A 304 -10.82 -3.11 -17.01
C TRP A 304 -11.10 -1.72 -16.41
N ALA A 305 -10.04 -1.02 -15.98
CA ALA A 305 -10.12 0.33 -15.44
C ALA A 305 -9.94 1.44 -16.49
N ASP A 306 -9.98 1.11 -17.79
CA ASP A 306 -9.77 2.04 -18.90
C ASP A 306 -8.39 2.73 -18.91
N ARG A 307 -7.41 2.16 -18.20
CA ARG A 307 -5.99 2.56 -18.24
C ARG A 307 -5.26 1.80 -19.35
N LEU A 308 -5.76 1.94 -20.57
CA LEU A 308 -5.39 1.09 -21.71
C LEU A 308 -3.90 1.15 -22.08
N LYS A 309 -3.22 2.30 -21.88
CA LYS A 309 -1.79 2.43 -22.13
C LYS A 309 -0.91 1.71 -21.11
N ASP A 310 -1.32 1.70 -19.85
CA ASP A 310 -0.64 0.91 -18.82
C ASP A 310 -0.87 -0.59 -19.04
N ALA A 311 -2.08 -0.96 -19.47
CA ALA A 311 -2.42 -2.31 -19.86
C ALA A 311 -1.59 -2.81 -21.05
N GLU A 312 -1.50 -2.03 -22.13
CA GLU A 312 -0.68 -2.31 -23.33
C GLU A 312 0.78 -2.57 -22.93
N GLN A 313 1.38 -1.68 -22.13
CA GLN A 313 2.77 -1.82 -21.70
C GLN A 313 3.01 -3.11 -20.91
N LEU A 314 2.14 -3.44 -19.95
CA LEU A 314 2.28 -4.67 -19.17
C LEU A 314 2.02 -5.92 -20.00
N GLN A 315 0.99 -5.92 -20.85
CA GLN A 315 0.62 -7.07 -21.67
C GLN A 315 1.69 -7.37 -22.73
N LEU A 316 2.32 -6.34 -23.31
CA LEU A 316 3.49 -6.50 -24.19
C LEU A 316 4.64 -7.19 -23.46
N ALA A 317 5.02 -6.70 -22.27
CA ALA A 317 6.12 -7.29 -21.50
C ALA A 317 5.83 -8.75 -21.08
N VAL A 318 4.57 -9.07 -20.79
CA VAL A 318 4.12 -10.45 -20.50
C VAL A 318 4.23 -11.32 -21.74
N LEU A 319 3.80 -10.81 -22.90
CA LEU A 319 3.84 -11.54 -24.16
C LEU A 319 5.29 -11.90 -24.55
N GLU A 320 6.19 -10.92 -24.55
CA GLU A 320 7.61 -11.11 -24.88
C GLU A 320 8.26 -12.17 -23.99
N TYR A 321 7.96 -12.16 -22.69
CA TYR A 321 8.46 -13.17 -21.78
C TYR A 321 7.90 -14.57 -22.07
N ARG A 322 6.58 -14.69 -22.25
CA ARG A 322 5.93 -15.99 -22.49
C ARG A 322 6.39 -16.59 -23.82
N GLU A 323 6.58 -15.78 -24.85
CA GLU A 323 7.19 -16.21 -26.10
C GLU A 323 8.61 -16.74 -25.89
N GLY A 324 9.43 -16.08 -25.08
CA GLY A 324 10.81 -16.49 -24.80
C GLY A 324 10.93 -17.79 -24.01
N ILE A 325 10.00 -18.07 -23.09
CA ILE A 325 10.06 -19.24 -22.19
C ILE A 325 9.21 -20.41 -22.66
N LEU A 326 7.96 -20.15 -23.05
CA LEU A 326 6.98 -21.18 -23.43
C LEU A 326 6.92 -21.41 -24.94
N GLY A 327 7.37 -20.42 -25.71
CA GLY A 327 7.21 -20.40 -27.16
C GLY A 327 5.91 -19.74 -27.60
N ASP A 328 5.87 -19.43 -28.90
CA ASP A 328 4.81 -18.69 -29.58
C ASP A 328 3.50 -19.49 -29.80
N SER A 329 3.54 -20.79 -29.52
CA SER A 329 2.48 -21.77 -29.78
C SER A 329 1.92 -22.34 -28.47
N HIS A 330 2.36 -21.83 -27.32
CA HIS A 330 1.81 -22.23 -26.03
C HIS A 330 0.44 -21.55 -25.80
N PRO A 331 -0.57 -22.26 -25.26
CA PRO A 331 -1.89 -21.69 -24.98
C PRO A 331 -1.84 -20.36 -24.18
N ASP A 332 -1.01 -20.30 -23.13
CA ASP A 332 -0.87 -19.08 -22.30
C ASP A 332 -0.26 -17.89 -23.08
N THR A 333 0.58 -18.16 -24.07
CA THR A 333 1.13 -17.14 -24.96
C THR A 333 0.04 -16.64 -25.91
N LEU A 334 -0.75 -17.56 -26.49
CA LEU A 334 -1.88 -17.19 -27.35
C LEU A 334 -2.95 -16.38 -26.61
N TRP A 335 -3.21 -16.72 -25.35
CA TRP A 335 -4.15 -15.97 -24.51
C TRP A 335 -3.65 -14.56 -24.21
N ALA A 336 -2.35 -14.40 -23.91
CA ALA A 336 -1.72 -13.09 -23.75
C ALA A 336 -1.79 -12.25 -25.04
N MET A 337 -1.51 -12.86 -26.20
CA MET A 337 -1.65 -12.23 -27.51
C MET A 337 -3.10 -11.77 -27.76
N GLY A 338 -4.09 -12.63 -27.47
CA GLY A 338 -5.51 -12.31 -27.64
C GLY A 338 -5.96 -11.14 -26.77
N ASN A 339 -5.50 -11.07 -25.54
CA ASN A 339 -5.79 -9.94 -24.65
C ASN A 339 -5.14 -8.64 -25.12
N LEU A 340 -3.89 -8.69 -25.58
CA LEU A 340 -3.22 -7.52 -26.15
C LEU A 340 -3.90 -7.05 -27.43
N ALA A 341 -4.36 -7.97 -28.29
CA ALA A 341 -5.12 -7.64 -29.49
C ALA A 341 -6.42 -6.91 -29.14
N TRP A 342 -7.11 -7.35 -28.09
CA TRP A 342 -8.30 -6.66 -27.58
C TRP A 342 -7.98 -5.28 -27.00
N THR A 343 -6.88 -5.13 -26.28
CA THR A 343 -6.41 -3.82 -25.80
C THR A 343 -6.12 -2.87 -26.96
N TYR A 344 -5.49 -3.34 -28.05
CA TYR A 344 -5.30 -2.53 -29.26
C TYR A 344 -6.62 -2.12 -29.89
N TYR A 345 -7.62 -3.01 -29.90
CA TYR A 345 -8.97 -2.67 -30.36
C TYR A 345 -9.58 -1.53 -29.53
N GLU A 346 -9.52 -1.62 -28.19
CA GLU A 346 -10.03 -0.58 -27.29
C GLU A 346 -9.26 0.75 -27.43
N LEU A 347 -7.96 0.68 -27.74
CA LEU A 347 -7.11 1.83 -28.08
C LEU A 347 -7.38 2.41 -29.49
N ARG A 348 -8.28 1.81 -30.28
CA ARG A 348 -8.56 2.14 -31.69
C ARG A 348 -7.37 1.95 -32.62
N GLN A 349 -6.41 1.10 -32.23
CA GLN A 349 -5.27 0.65 -33.02
C GLN A 349 -5.67 -0.60 -33.80
N PHE A 350 -6.63 -0.44 -34.72
CA PHE A 350 -7.31 -1.57 -35.36
C PHE A 350 -6.39 -2.41 -36.25
N LYS A 351 -5.33 -1.83 -36.82
CA LYS A 351 -4.36 -2.57 -37.64
C LYS A 351 -3.50 -3.50 -36.80
N GLU A 352 -3.05 -3.03 -35.66
CA GLU A 352 -2.28 -3.79 -34.68
C GLU A 352 -3.15 -4.89 -34.05
N ALA A 353 -4.41 -4.57 -33.75
CA ALA A 353 -5.42 -5.54 -33.29
C ALA A 353 -5.68 -6.64 -34.32
N GLU A 354 -5.81 -6.29 -35.60
CA GLU A 354 -6.01 -7.25 -36.70
C GLU A 354 -4.81 -8.17 -36.84
N GLN A 355 -3.60 -7.60 -36.93
CA GLN A 355 -2.36 -8.37 -37.11
C GLN A 355 -2.20 -9.43 -36.03
N LEU A 356 -2.38 -9.04 -34.76
CA LEU A 356 -2.24 -9.97 -33.65
C LEU A 356 -3.43 -10.95 -33.57
N GLY A 357 -4.66 -10.47 -33.83
CA GLY A 357 -5.88 -11.29 -33.82
C GLY A 357 -5.88 -12.42 -34.87
N VAL A 358 -5.35 -12.17 -36.07
CA VAL A 358 -5.19 -13.21 -37.11
C VAL A 358 -4.25 -14.31 -36.62
N VAL A 359 -3.10 -13.94 -36.04
CA VAL A 359 -2.12 -14.91 -35.50
C VAL A 359 -2.75 -15.77 -34.39
N VAL A 360 -3.50 -15.15 -33.48
CA VAL A 360 -4.19 -15.85 -32.38
C VAL A 360 -5.21 -16.84 -32.94
N LEU A 361 -6.00 -16.44 -33.93
CA LEU A 361 -7.02 -17.31 -34.52
C LEU A 361 -6.40 -18.50 -35.27
N GLU A 362 -5.41 -18.26 -36.12
CA GLU A 362 -4.74 -19.32 -36.88
C GLU A 362 -4.08 -20.36 -35.98
N LYS A 363 -3.37 -19.89 -34.94
CA LYS A 363 -2.73 -20.78 -33.96
C LYS A 363 -3.75 -21.48 -33.07
N GLY A 364 -4.78 -20.77 -32.60
CA GLY A 364 -5.88 -21.32 -31.80
C GLY A 364 -6.57 -22.48 -32.52
N ARG A 365 -6.90 -22.33 -33.80
CA ARG A 365 -7.46 -23.40 -34.64
C ARG A 365 -6.58 -24.65 -34.70
N LYS A 366 -5.27 -24.46 -34.82
CA LYS A 366 -4.29 -25.55 -34.94
C LYS A 366 -4.03 -26.27 -33.63
N ILE A 367 -3.98 -25.54 -32.52
CA ILE A 367 -3.55 -26.04 -31.21
C ILE A 367 -4.73 -26.50 -30.35
N LEU A 368 -5.79 -25.69 -30.29
CA LEU A 368 -6.96 -25.91 -29.43
C LEU A 368 -8.14 -26.53 -30.20
N GLY A 369 -8.19 -26.30 -31.52
CA GLY A 369 -9.28 -26.74 -32.39
C GLY A 369 -10.27 -25.61 -32.73
N GLU A 370 -11.06 -25.81 -33.79
CA GLU A 370 -12.05 -24.82 -34.29
C GLU A 370 -13.14 -24.49 -33.27
N ASP A 371 -13.66 -25.52 -32.58
CA ASP A 371 -14.79 -25.38 -31.65
C ASP A 371 -14.38 -25.02 -30.22
N HIS A 372 -13.08 -24.80 -29.97
CA HIS A 372 -12.60 -24.43 -28.64
C HIS A 372 -13.08 -23.02 -28.26
N PRO A 373 -13.57 -22.79 -27.02
CA PRO A 373 -14.06 -21.48 -26.58
C PRO A 373 -13.09 -20.32 -26.88
N ASP A 374 -11.80 -20.53 -26.63
CA ASP A 374 -10.77 -19.51 -26.87
C ASP A 374 -10.59 -19.20 -28.37
N THR A 375 -10.69 -20.20 -29.24
CA THR A 375 -10.65 -20.01 -30.69
C THR A 375 -11.87 -19.23 -31.16
N LEU A 376 -13.07 -19.56 -30.65
CA LEU A 376 -14.30 -18.85 -30.96
C LEU A 376 -14.27 -17.39 -30.46
N LEU A 377 -13.69 -17.15 -29.28
CA LEU A 377 -13.47 -15.80 -28.75
C LEU A 377 -12.54 -15.00 -29.67
N ALA A 378 -11.43 -15.60 -30.12
CA ALA A 378 -10.52 -14.96 -31.08
C ALA A 378 -11.23 -14.61 -32.41
N MET A 379 -12.11 -15.49 -32.92
CA MET A 379 -12.94 -15.18 -34.09
C MET A 379 -13.84 -13.96 -33.86
N GLY A 380 -14.52 -13.91 -32.71
CA GLY A 380 -15.42 -12.80 -32.35
C GLY A 380 -14.68 -11.47 -32.20
N ASN A 381 -13.51 -11.49 -31.57
CA ASN A 381 -12.65 -10.31 -31.42
C ASN A 381 -12.17 -9.81 -32.78
N LEU A 382 -11.69 -10.71 -33.64
CA LEU A 382 -11.22 -10.35 -34.98
C LEU A 382 -12.36 -9.82 -35.87
N ALA A 383 -13.56 -10.42 -35.79
CA ALA A 383 -14.75 -9.91 -36.48
C ALA A 383 -15.12 -8.49 -36.02
N SER A 384 -15.00 -8.20 -34.71
CA SER A 384 -15.22 -6.86 -34.16
C SER A 384 -14.19 -5.86 -34.69
N THR A 385 -12.93 -6.25 -34.79
CA THR A 385 -11.87 -5.45 -35.41
C THR A 385 -12.18 -5.15 -36.88
N TYR A 386 -12.55 -6.16 -37.67
CA TYR A 386 -12.92 -5.98 -39.07
C TYR A 386 -14.15 -5.09 -39.28
N HIS A 387 -15.07 -5.06 -38.34
CA HIS A 387 -16.22 -4.16 -38.42
C HIS A 387 -15.83 -2.67 -38.28
N GLN A 388 -14.72 -2.37 -37.61
CA GLN A 388 -14.24 -0.99 -37.41
C GLN A 388 -13.29 -0.50 -38.50
N LEU A 389 -12.64 -1.42 -39.24
CA LEU A 389 -11.77 -1.12 -40.39
C LEU A 389 -12.60 -0.76 -41.63
#